data_AF-A0A843S2H0-F1
#
_entry.id   AF-A0A843S2H0-F1
#
_cell.length_a   1.000
_cell.length_b   1.000
_cell.length_c   1.000
_cell.angle_alpha   90.00
_cell.angle_beta   90.00
_cell.angle_gamma   90.00
#
_symmetry.space_group_name_H-M   'P 1'
#
loop_
_entity.id
_entity.type
_entity.pdbx_description
1 polymer ?
#
loop_
_entity_poly.entity_id
_entity_poly.type
_entity_poly.pdbx_seq_one_letter_code
_entity_poly.pdbx_strand_id
1 'polypeptide(L)' 'MDDAALMATWRLMRGEQELFAVPRVAFLRSVMLNHWYHHRGQLTVYLRALGVPIPSIYGPSADENPFA' A
#
# COMPACT_ATOMS: atom_id res chain seq x y z
N MET A 1 -10.96 -8.18 -13.91
CA MET A 1 -11.92 -8.53 -12.84
C MET A 1 -13.04 -7.51 -12.93
N ASP A 2 -14.30 -7.95 -12.88
CA ASP A 2 -15.46 -7.06 -12.93
C ASP A 2 -15.94 -6.68 -11.51
N ASP A 3 -16.95 -5.81 -11.43
CA ASP A 3 -17.47 -5.29 -10.16
C ASP A 3 -18.09 -6.41 -9.30
N ALA A 4 -18.79 -7.37 -9.93
CA ALA A 4 -19.34 -8.53 -9.22
C ALA A 4 -18.24 -9.35 -8.54
N ALA A 5 -17.14 -9.60 -9.25
CA ALA A 5 -15.99 -10.30 -8.70
C ALA A 5 -15.26 -9.50 -7.61
N LEU A 6 -15.32 -8.16 -7.62
CA LEU A 6 -14.80 -7.28 -6.56
C LEU A 6 -15.65 -7.31 -5.28
N MET A 7 -16.96 -7.52 -5.43
CA MET A 7 -17.90 -7.59 -4.31
C MET A 7 -17.96 -8.97 -3.65
N ALA A 8 -17.44 -10.00 -4.31
CA ALA A 8 -17.34 -11.35 -3.73
C ALA A 8 -16.52 -11.37 -2.44
N THR A 9 -16.95 -12.19 -1.48
CA THR A 9 -16.27 -12.35 -0.18
C THR A 9 -14.91 -13.01 -0.33
N TRP A 10 -13.88 -12.36 0.23
CA TRP A 10 -12.57 -12.93 0.48
C TRP A 10 -12.42 -13.24 1.97
N ARG A 11 -11.72 -14.33 2.28
CA ARG A 11 -11.57 -14.86 3.64
C ARG A 11 -10.10 -15.00 3.98
N LEU A 12 -9.70 -14.51 5.14
CA LEU A 12 -8.41 -14.83 5.73
C LEU A 12 -8.57 -16.04 6.64
N MET A 13 -7.82 -17.09 6.36
CA MET A 13 -7.83 -18.34 7.13
C MET A 13 -6.52 -18.50 7.91
N ARG A 14 -6.61 -19.08 9.11
CA ARG A 14 -5.47 -19.62 9.87
C ARG A 14 -5.72 -21.11 10.09
N GLY A 15 -5.18 -21.94 9.19
CA GLY A 15 -5.60 -23.34 9.11
C GLY A 15 -7.09 -23.42 8.78
N GLU A 16 -7.86 -24.10 9.63
CA GLU A 16 -9.32 -24.23 9.46
C GLU A 16 -10.12 -23.07 10.08
N GLN A 17 -9.47 -22.19 10.85
CA GLN A 17 -10.15 -21.06 11.49
C GLN A 17 -10.24 -19.86 10.55
N GLU A 18 -11.47 -19.40 10.27
CA GLU A 18 -11.71 -18.12 9.61
C GLU A 18 -11.40 -16.97 10.58
N LEU A 19 -10.47 -16.09 10.21
CA LEU A 19 -10.13 -14.91 11.02
C LEU A 19 -11.04 -13.73 10.70
N PHE A 20 -11.31 -13.48 9.41
CA PHE A 20 -12.32 -12.54 8.97
C PHE A 20 -12.69 -12.76 7.49
N ALA A 21 -13.89 -12.29 7.13
CA ALA A 21 -14.46 -12.36 5.79
C ALA A 21 -15.00 -10.99 5.37
N VAL A 22 -14.47 -10.43 4.27
CA VAL A 22 -14.86 -9.11 3.76
C VAL A 22 -14.92 -9.12 2.23
N PRO A 23 -15.64 -8.19 1.56
CA PRO A 23 -15.56 -8.05 0.12
C PRO A 23 -14.11 -7.86 -0.35
N ARG A 24 -13.73 -8.46 -1.48
CA ARG A 24 -12.36 -8.34 -2.03
C ARG A 24 -11.93 -6.88 -2.18
N VAL A 25 -12.82 -6.02 -2.69
CA VAL A 25 -12.55 -4.59 -2.85
C VAL A 25 -12.21 -3.91 -1.53
N ALA A 26 -12.88 -4.27 -0.44
CA ALA A 26 -12.62 -3.70 0.88
C ALA A 26 -11.25 -4.13 1.41
N PHE A 27 -10.86 -5.40 1.24
CA PHE A 27 -9.53 -5.88 1.63
C PHE A 27 -8.41 -5.24 0.81
N LEU A 28 -8.57 -5.19 -0.52
CA LEU A 28 -7.61 -4.55 -1.42
C LEU A 28 -7.38 -3.09 -1.02
N ARG A 29 -8.47 -2.33 -0.85
CA ARG A 29 -8.41 -0.89 -0.55
C ARG A 29 -7.84 -0.60 0.83
N SER A 30 -8.37 -1.27 1.86
CA SER A 30 -8.11 -0.89 3.26
C SER A 30 -6.89 -1.57 3.83
N VAL A 31 -6.51 -2.75 3.34
CA VAL A 31 -5.37 -3.51 3.86
C VAL A 31 -4.21 -3.47 2.88
N MET A 32 -4.38 -4.03 1.67
CA MET A 32 -3.22 -4.22 0.77
C MET A 32 -2.63 -2.88 0.30
N LEU A 33 -3.47 -1.98 -0.20
CA LEU A 33 -3.02 -0.68 -0.69
C LEU A 33 -2.42 0.17 0.44
N ASN A 34 -3.09 0.27 1.60
CA ASN A 34 -2.54 0.98 2.76
C ASN A 34 -1.22 0.39 3.25
N HIS A 35 -1.09 -0.93 3.29
CA HIS A 35 0.16 -1.61 3.65
C HIS A 35 1.29 -1.24 2.68
N TRP A 36 1.01 -1.20 1.37
CA TRP A 36 1.99 -0.78 0.38
C TRP A 36 2.42 0.68 0.60
N TYR A 37 1.49 1.63 0.71
CA TYR A 37 1.86 3.04 0.89
C TYR A 37 2.64 3.27 2.20
N HIS A 38 2.26 2.54 3.26
CA HIS A 38 2.96 2.55 4.55
C HIS A 38 4.41 2.09 4.40
N HIS A 39 4.64 0.89 3.84
CA HIS A 39 6.00 0.36 3.67
C HIS A 39 6.81 1.15 2.65
N ARG A 40 6.19 1.71 1.61
CA ARG A 40 6.87 2.64 0.71
C ARG A 40 7.43 3.84 1.49
N GLY A 41 6.65 4.42 2.42
CA GLY A 41 7.14 5.48 3.31
C GLY A 41 8.27 5.03 4.23
N GLN A 42 8.24 3.80 4.73
CA GLN A 42 9.37 3.26 5.51
C GLN A 42 10.65 3.14 4.66
N LEU A 43 10.52 2.70 3.41
CA LEU A 43 11.67 2.58 2.50
C LEU A 43 12.29 3.95 2.18
N THR A 44 11.50 5.02 2.07
CA THR A 44 12.07 6.36 1.85
C THR A 44 12.91 6.86 3.02
N VAL A 45 12.56 6.47 4.26
CA VAL A 45 13.39 6.76 5.44
C VAL A 45 14.75 6.07 5.32
N TYR A 46 14.80 4.84 4.82
CA TYR A 46 16.07 4.15 4.58
C TYR A 46 16.90 4.82 3.48
N LEU A 47 16.28 5.24 2.37
CA LEU A 47 16.98 6.00 1.34
C LEU A 47 17.60 7.28 1.92
N ARG A 48 16.84 8.02 2.73
CA ARG A 48 17.32 9.23 3.41
C ARG A 48 18.50 8.94 4.33
N ALA A 49 18.40 7.88 5.15
CA ALA A 49 19.47 7.49 6.08
C ALA A 49 20.75 7.06 5.36
N LEU A 50 20.63 6.52 4.14
CA LEU A 50 21.74 6.10 3.29
C LEU A 50 22.27 7.23 2.38
N GLY A 51 21.73 8.44 2.46
CA GLY A 51 22.12 9.56 1.61
C GLY A 51 21.75 9.38 0.14
N VAL A 52 20.79 8.50 -0.17
CA VAL A 52 20.27 8.26 -1.52
C VAL A 52 19.09 9.22 -1.78
N PRO A 53 19.01 9.89 -2.95
CA PRO A 53 17.89 10.77 -3.29
C PRO A 53 16.55 10.04 -3.22
N ILE A 54 15.56 10.67 -2.60
CA ILE A 54 14.20 10.15 -2.50
C ILE A 54 13.42 10.56 -3.76
N PRO A 55 12.78 9.62 -4.47
CA PRO A 55 11.94 9.97 -5.62
C PRO A 55 10.65 10.69 -5.18
N SER A 56 10.09 11.53 -6.05
CA SER A 56 8.72 12.03 -5.93
C SER A 56 7.71 10.86 -5.89
N ILE A 57 6.78 10.93 -4.93
CA ILE A 57 5.75 9.89 -4.71
C ILE A 57 4.34 10.47 -4.83
N TYR A 58 4.09 11.59 -4.16
CA TYR A 58 2.82 12.33 -4.21
C TYR A 58 3.04 13.83 -4.50
N GLY A 59 4.25 14.16 -4.95
CA GLY A 59 4.78 15.52 -5.06
C GLY A 59 6.30 15.51 -4.84
N PRO A 60 6.97 16.63 -5.16
CA PRO A 60 8.43 16.74 -5.06
C PRO A 60 8.93 16.33 -3.68
N SER A 61 10.02 15.57 -3.64
CA SER A 61 10.76 15.34 -2.40
C SER A 61 11.64 16.57 -2.08
N ALA A 62 12.31 16.56 -0.92
CA ALA A 62 13.31 17.58 -0.61
C ALA A 62 14.56 17.51 -1.51
N ASP A 63 14.68 16.46 -2.33
CA ASP A 63 15.80 16.24 -3.25
C ASP A 63 15.49 16.75 -4.67
N GLU A 64 14.29 17.31 -4.90
CA GLU A 64 13.84 17.87 -6.18
C GLU A 64 13.60 19.39 -6.05
N ASN A 65 13.86 20.16 -7.11
CA ASN A 65 13.53 21.59 -7.14
C ASN A 65 12.03 21.75 -7.51
N PRO A 66 11.19 22.32 -6.63
CA PRO A 66 9.76 22.48 -6.89
C PRO A 66 9.44 23.53 -7.99
N PHE A 67 10.43 24.27 -8.47
CA PHE A 67 10.30 25.32 -9.49
C PHE A 67 11.20 25.10 -10.71
N ALA A 68 11.83 23.93 -10.83
CA ALA A 68 12.54 23.54 -12.07
C ALA A 68 11.54 23.18 -13.18
#